data_AF-A0AAW4U581-F1
#
_entry.id   AF-A0AAW4U581-F1
#
_cell.length_a   1.000
_cell.length_b   1.000
_cell.length_c   1.000
_cell.angle_alpha   90.00
_cell.angle_beta   90.00
_cell.angle_gamma   90.00
#
_symmetry.space_group_name_H-M   'P 1'
#
loop_
_entity.id
_entity.type
_entity.pdbx_description
1 polymer ?
#
loop_
_entity_poly.entity_id
_entity_poly.type
_entity_poly.pdbx_seq_one_letter_code
_entity_poly.pdbx_strand_id
1 'polypeptide(L)'
;MSTVSGVLITSTSAVTRDLYQKIFNKEATDKDAFIMSRYVTVGLGVLAICIGIYKPSSIFQLVLFSFGGLGIWAAPILAGLYWKRATKIGAFASVIVGEIVYILLTTTFTSLTFGFNPLIVAWIIAMVVLIVVSLCTKPASAETIRRHFDDLEKC
;
A
#
# COMPACT_ATOMS: atom_id res chain seq x y z
N MET A 1 -18.79 12.86 -9.89
CA MET A 1 -18.11 12.23 -11.05
C MET A 1 -16.59 12.42 -11.06
N SER A 2 -15.99 13.43 -10.40
CA SER A 2 -14.53 13.64 -10.40
C SER A 2 -13.71 12.60 -9.62
N THR A 3 -14.15 12.19 -8.43
CA THR A 3 -13.40 11.25 -7.56
C THR A 3 -13.23 9.88 -8.21
N VAL A 4 -14.29 9.33 -8.81
CA VAL A 4 -14.25 8.01 -9.47
C VAL A 4 -13.25 8.03 -10.63
N SER A 5 -13.29 9.07 -11.46
CA SER A 5 -12.34 9.24 -12.56
C SER A 5 -10.89 9.35 -12.05
N GLY A 6 -10.66 10.08 -10.95
CA GLY A 6 -9.34 10.21 -10.34
C GLY A 6 -8.77 8.88 -9.84
N VAL A 7 -9.56 8.09 -9.10
CA VAL A 7 -9.15 6.78 -8.61
C VAL A 7 -8.89 5.81 -9.76
N LEU A 8 -9.73 5.84 -10.81
CA LEU A 8 -9.56 5.00 -11.98
C LEU A 8 -8.28 5.34 -12.75
N ILE A 9 -8.01 6.63 -13.01
CA ILE A 9 -6.77 7.07 -13.67
C ILE A 9 -5.54 6.66 -12.86
N THR A 10 -5.57 6.87 -11.54
CA THR A 10 -4.47 6.52 -10.65
C THR A 10 -4.21 5.01 -10.67
N SER A 11 -5.28 4.20 -10.60
CA SER A 11 -5.19 2.74 -10.62
C SER A 11 -4.68 2.23 -11.97
N THR A 12 -5.19 2.80 -13.07
CA THR A 12 -4.71 2.50 -14.43
C THR A 12 -3.22 2.81 -14.57
N SER A 13 -2.76 3.97 -14.09
CA SER A 13 -1.35 4.38 -14.14
C SER A 13 -0.46 3.43 -13.36
N ALA A 14 -0.89 3.01 -12.16
CA ALA A 14 -0.16 2.02 -11.36
C ALA A 14 -0.01 0.69 -12.13
N VAL A 15 -1.08 0.20 -12.76
CA VAL A 15 -1.01 -1.04 -13.52
C VAL A 15 -0.17 -0.89 -14.80
N THR A 16 -0.32 0.20 -15.56
CA THR A 16 0.42 0.34 -16.83
C THR A 16 1.88 0.70 -16.64
N ARG A 17 2.19 1.62 -15.74
CA ARG A 17 3.57 2.09 -15.55
C ARG A 17 4.33 1.19 -14.59
N ASP A 18 3.72 0.82 -13.46
CA ASP A 18 4.44 0.07 -12.42
C ASP A 18 4.41 -1.44 -12.65
N LEU A 19 3.34 -2.01 -13.20
CA LEU A 19 3.31 -3.45 -13.54
C LEU A 19 3.75 -3.69 -14.99
N TYR A 20 3.05 -3.09 -15.97
CA TYR A 20 3.31 -3.42 -17.38
C TYR A 20 4.69 -2.93 -17.84
N GLN A 21 5.01 -1.64 -17.75
CA GLN A 21 6.31 -1.14 -18.21
C GLN A 21 7.49 -1.56 -17.32
N LYS A 22 7.36 -1.62 -15.99
CA LYS A 22 8.51 -1.94 -15.13
C LYS A 22 8.75 -3.44 -14.94
N ILE A 23 7.71 -4.28 -14.98
CA ILE A 23 7.81 -5.70 -14.62
C ILE A 23 7.61 -6.59 -15.84
N PHE A 24 6.52 -6.43 -16.59
CA PHE A 24 6.17 -7.36 -17.68
C PHE A 24 6.88 -7.09 -19.01
N ASN A 25 6.92 -5.84 -19.44
CA ASN A 25 7.53 -5.43 -20.72
C ASN A 25 8.36 -4.16 -20.52
N LYS A 26 9.64 -4.34 -20.16
CA LYS A 26 10.59 -3.26 -19.88
C LYS A 26 10.96 -2.42 -21.09
N GLU A 27 10.71 -2.92 -22.29
CA GLU A 27 10.98 -2.23 -23.55
C GLU A 27 9.71 -1.58 -24.14
N ALA A 28 8.57 -1.68 -23.44
CA ALA A 28 7.32 -1.09 -23.89
C ALA A 28 7.44 0.43 -24.05
N THR A 29 7.14 0.91 -25.26
CA THR A 29 7.14 2.34 -25.57
C THR A 29 5.99 3.07 -24.89
N ASP A 30 6.06 4.40 -24.82
CA ASP A 30 4.94 5.21 -24.30
C ASP A 30 3.65 4.99 -25.10
N LYS A 31 3.75 4.68 -26.39
CA LYS A 31 2.61 4.33 -27.23
C LYS A 31 1.96 3.01 -26.79
N ASP A 32 2.77 2.01 -26.47
CA ASP A 32 2.28 0.72 -25.97
C ASP A 32 1.61 0.87 -24.59
N ALA A 33 2.21 1.68 -23.72
CA ALA A 33 1.64 1.98 -22.40
C ALA A 33 0.33 2.76 -22.51
N PHE A 34 0.21 3.69 -23.45
CA PHE A 34 -1.02 4.41 -23.72
C PHE A 34 -2.14 3.49 -24.21
N ILE A 35 -1.84 2.58 -25.14
CA ILE A 35 -2.80 1.57 -25.61
C ILE A 35 -3.22 0.66 -24.45
N MET A 36 -2.24 0.16 -23.68
CA MET A 36 -2.50 -0.67 -22.50
C MET A 36 -3.38 0.04 -21.47
N SER A 37 -3.20 1.34 -21.26
CA SER A 37 -4.00 2.11 -20.29
C SER A 37 -5.48 2.14 -20.63
N ARG A 38 -5.84 2.10 -21.92
CA ARG A 38 -7.24 2.01 -22.34
C ARG A 38 -7.84 0.66 -21.96
N TYR A 39 -7.13 -0.43 -22.24
CA TYR A 39 -7.58 -1.78 -21.87
C TYR A 39 -7.72 -1.94 -20.37
N VAL A 40 -6.72 -1.48 -19.60
CA VAL A 40 -6.76 -1.53 -18.14
C VAL A 40 -7.90 -0.68 -17.59
N THR A 41 -8.12 0.53 -18.10
CA THR A 41 -9.22 1.41 -17.65
C THR A 41 -10.58 0.76 -17.88
N VAL A 42 -10.81 0.21 -19.07
CA VAL A 42 -12.05 -0.50 -19.39
C VAL A 42 -12.20 -1.74 -18.50
N GLY A 43 -11.13 -2.54 -18.34
CA GLY A 43 -11.13 -3.73 -17.50
C GLY A 43 -11.46 -3.43 -16.03
N LEU A 44 -10.80 -2.43 -15.44
CA LEU A 44 -11.08 -1.98 -14.08
C LEU A 44 -12.50 -1.42 -13.93
N GLY A 45 -12.99 -0.68 -14.94
CA GLY A 45 -14.35 -0.16 -14.95
C GLY A 45 -15.40 -1.27 -14.97
N VAL A 46 -15.24 -2.26 -15.85
CA VAL A 46 -16.13 -3.43 -15.93
C VAL A 46 -16.10 -4.21 -14.62
N LEU A 47 -14.90 -4.48 -14.08
CA LEU A 47 -14.76 -5.18 -12.80
C LEU A 47 -15.46 -4.44 -11.66
N ALA A 48 -15.30 -3.11 -11.58
CA ALA A 48 -15.96 -2.28 -10.58
C ALA A 48 -17.50 -2.34 -10.70
N ILE A 49 -18.05 -2.31 -11.93
CA ILE A 49 -19.49 -2.45 -12.17
C ILE A 49 -19.97 -3.84 -11.74
N CYS A 50 -19.27 -4.90 -12.13
CA CYS A 50 -19.61 -6.26 -11.72
C CYS A 50 -19.65 -6.39 -10.19
N ILE A 51 -18.59 -5.97 -9.50
CA ILE A 51 -18.55 -5.98 -8.02
C ILE A 51 -19.67 -5.12 -7.44
N GLY A 52 -19.99 -3.98 -8.04
CA GLY A 52 -21.09 -3.13 -7.63
C GLY A 52 -22.46 -3.82 -7.69
N ILE A 53 -22.72 -4.60 -8.73
CA ILE A 53 -23.98 -5.34 -8.93
C ILE A 53 -24.12 -6.48 -7.91
N TYR A 54 -23.04 -7.19 -7.61
CA TYR A 54 -23.06 -8.41 -6.80
C TYR A 54 -22.97 -8.17 -5.28
N LYS A 55 -22.88 -6.94 -4.79
CA LYS A 55 -22.56 -6.68 -3.38
C LYS A 55 -23.71 -7.02 -2.41
N PRO A 56 -23.49 -7.94 -1.44
CA PRO A 56 -24.43 -8.22 -0.34
C PRO A 56 -24.27 -7.28 0.87
N SER A 57 -23.22 -6.45 0.93
CA SER A 57 -22.87 -5.56 2.05
C SER A 57 -22.81 -4.08 1.64
N SER A 58 -23.02 -3.15 2.58
CA SER A 58 -23.03 -1.71 2.31
C SER A 58 -21.73 -1.23 1.66
N ILE A 59 -21.84 -0.44 0.57
CA ILE A 59 -20.71 0.16 -0.15
C ILE A 59 -19.78 0.90 0.83
N PHE A 60 -20.36 1.58 1.82
CA PHE A 60 -19.63 2.34 2.82
C PHE A 60 -18.65 1.47 3.64
N GLN A 61 -19.07 0.29 4.08
CA GLN A 61 -18.22 -0.61 4.87
C GLN A 61 -17.02 -1.11 4.05
N LEU A 62 -17.23 -1.39 2.77
CA LEU A 62 -16.15 -1.83 1.89
C LEU A 62 -15.14 -0.72 1.61
N VAL A 63 -15.59 0.53 1.50
CA VAL A 63 -14.68 1.67 1.40
C VAL A 63 -13.86 1.82 2.68
N LEU A 64 -14.50 1.79 3.86
CA LEU A 64 -13.79 1.86 5.14
C LEU A 64 -12.77 0.73 5.29
N PHE A 65 -13.15 -0.49 4.91
CA PHE A 65 -12.26 -1.63 4.93
C PHE A 65 -11.02 -1.40 4.05
N SER A 66 -11.20 -1.01 2.78
CA SER A 66 -10.10 -0.77 1.85
C SER A 66 -9.16 0.35 2.30
N PHE A 67 -9.71 1.46 2.80
CA PHE A 67 -8.89 2.58 3.29
C PHE A 67 -8.15 2.23 4.59
N GLY A 68 -8.69 1.34 5.43
CA GLY A 68 -7.94 0.83 6.58
C GLY A 68 -6.71 0.03 6.18
N GLY A 69 -6.81 -0.85 5.17
CA GLY A 69 -5.63 -1.55 4.64
C GLY A 69 -4.54 -0.58 4.15
N LEU A 70 -4.95 0.43 3.37
CA LEU A 70 -4.04 1.52 2.94
C LEU A 70 -3.37 2.25 4.12
N GLY A 71 -4.04 2.36 5.27
CA GLY A 71 -3.49 2.97 6.48
C GLY A 71 -2.26 2.24 7.03
N ILE A 72 -2.13 0.93 6.81
CA ILE A 72 -0.96 0.14 7.23
C ILE A 72 0.34 0.65 6.58
N TRP A 73 0.24 1.16 5.35
CA TRP A 73 1.39 1.67 4.59
C TRP A 73 2.02 2.93 5.20
N ALA A 74 1.31 3.64 6.09
CA ALA A 74 1.88 4.76 6.80
C ALA A 74 3.08 4.34 7.68
N ALA A 75 3.10 3.11 8.21
CA ALA A 75 4.19 2.62 9.06
C ALA A 75 5.57 2.64 8.34
N PRO A 76 5.75 1.94 7.19
CA PRO A 76 7.01 1.98 6.46
C PRO A 76 7.31 3.34 5.83
N ILE A 77 6.31 4.14 5.46
CA ILE A 77 6.53 5.48 4.93
C ILE A 77 7.14 6.39 6.01
N LEU A 78 6.54 6.43 7.20
CA LEU A 78 7.05 7.24 8.31
C LEU A 78 8.43 6.77 8.75
N ALA A 79 8.65 5.46 8.85
CA ALA A 79 9.95 4.91 9.18
C ALA A 79 11.00 5.24 8.10
N GLY A 80 10.65 5.16 6.82
CA GLY A 80 11.56 5.48 5.72
C GLY A 80 11.96 6.97 5.68
N LEU A 81 11.08 7.88 6.10
CA LEU A 81 11.34 9.31 6.13
C LEU A 81 12.13 9.76 7.37
N TYR A 82 11.85 9.18 8.54
CA TYR A 82 12.38 9.69 9.81
C TYR A 82 13.35 8.75 10.53
N TRP A 83 13.43 7.47 10.13
CA TRP A 83 14.24 6.47 10.82
C TRP A 83 15.32 5.89 9.93
N LYS A 84 16.56 6.36 10.10
CA LYS A 84 17.74 5.92 9.32
C LYS A 84 18.01 4.41 9.36
N ARG A 85 17.49 3.71 10.38
CA ARG A 85 17.66 2.27 10.55
C ARG A 85 16.57 1.44 9.87
N ALA A 86 15.55 2.07 9.27
CA ALA A 86 14.52 1.37 8.52
C ALA A 86 15.16 0.54 7.38
N THR A 87 14.74 -0.72 7.27
CA THR A 87 15.26 -1.65 6.25
C THR A 87 14.17 -2.01 5.24
N LYS A 88 14.57 -2.34 4.01
CA LYS A 88 13.64 -2.83 2.98
C LYS A 88 12.89 -4.08 3.46
N ILE A 89 13.62 -5.01 4.08
CA ILE A 89 13.04 -6.28 4.59
C ILE A 89 12.04 -5.99 5.71
N GLY A 90 12.36 -5.10 6.65
CA GLY A 90 11.44 -4.68 7.70
C GLY A 90 10.19 -4.00 7.17
N ALA A 91 10.32 -3.13 6.18
CA ALA A 91 9.18 -2.47 5.54
C ALA A 91 8.24 -3.46 4.83
N PHE A 92 8.78 -4.42 4.08
CA PHE A 92 7.94 -5.46 3.45
C PHE A 92 7.28 -6.37 4.47
N ALA A 93 8.03 -6.83 5.48
CA ALA A 93 7.49 -7.68 6.53
C ALA A 93 6.36 -6.99 7.30
N SER A 94 6.52 -5.70 7.64
CA SER A 94 5.49 -4.94 8.35
C SER A 94 4.21 -4.76 7.56
N VAL A 95 4.30 -4.52 6.25
CA VAL A 95 3.10 -4.37 5.41
C VAL A 95 2.36 -5.68 5.31
N ILE A 96 3.08 -6.78 5.02
CA ILE A 96 2.46 -8.10 4.87
C ILE A 96 1.79 -8.53 6.19
N VAL A 97 2.51 -8.44 7.30
CA VAL A 97 1.96 -8.82 8.61
C VAL A 97 0.83 -7.88 9.03
N GLY A 98 0.99 -6.57 8.82
CA GLY A 98 -0.03 -5.56 9.14
C GLY A 98 -1.33 -5.77 8.38
N GLU A 99 -1.27 -6.03 7.08
CA GLU A 99 -2.45 -6.32 6.25
C GLU A 99 -3.14 -7.62 6.68
N ILE A 100 -2.39 -8.69 6.94
CA ILE A 100 -2.95 -9.96 7.43
C ILE A 100 -3.65 -9.73 8.78
N VAL A 101 -2.99 -9.05 9.72
CA VAL A 101 -3.55 -8.75 11.04
C VAL A 101 -4.80 -7.88 10.91
N TYR A 102 -4.79 -6.86 10.05
CA TYR A 102 -5.94 -6.00 9.83
C TYR A 102 -7.15 -6.78 9.28
N ILE A 103 -6.93 -7.66 8.30
CA ILE A 103 -7.99 -8.53 7.76
C ILE A 103 -8.54 -9.45 8.85
N LEU A 104 -7.67 -10.08 9.64
CA LEU A 104 -8.06 -11.00 10.70
C LEU A 104 -8.84 -10.30 11.82
N LEU A 105 -8.41 -9.11 12.25
CA LEU A 105 -9.09 -8.31 13.27
C LEU A 105 -10.43 -7.75 12.76
N THR A 106 -10.55 -7.47 11.46
CA THR A 106 -11.81 -6.95 10.90
C THR A 106 -12.84 -8.06 10.66
N THR A 107 -12.42 -9.29 10.39
CA THR A 107 -13.32 -10.39 9.98
C THR A 107 -13.58 -11.44 11.08
N THR A 108 -12.55 -11.86 11.80
CA THR A 108 -12.60 -13.07 12.65
C THR A 108 -12.39 -12.75 14.12
N PHE A 109 -11.45 -11.86 14.44
CA PHE A 109 -11.02 -11.57 15.81
C PHE A 109 -11.34 -10.13 16.22
N THR A 110 -12.56 -9.68 15.91
CA THR A 110 -13.01 -8.31 16.19
C THR A 110 -13.01 -7.96 17.68
N SER A 111 -13.20 -8.96 18.56
CA SER A 111 -13.13 -8.78 20.01
C SER A 111 -11.72 -8.45 20.52
N LEU A 112 -10.67 -8.79 19.74
CA LEU A 112 -9.27 -8.58 20.11
C LEU A 112 -8.81 -7.13 19.89
N THR A 113 -9.69 -6.26 19.37
CA THR A 113 -9.37 -4.84 19.20
C THR A 113 -9.54 -4.02 20.48
N PHE A 114 -10.00 -4.63 21.58
CA PHE A 114 -10.23 -3.97 22.87
C PHE A 114 -11.15 -2.73 22.75
N GLY A 115 -12.09 -2.76 21.80
CA GLY A 115 -13.01 -1.65 21.53
C GLY A 115 -12.42 -0.56 20.62
N PHE A 116 -11.14 -0.65 20.24
CA PHE A 116 -10.54 0.24 19.25
C PHE A 116 -10.87 -0.19 17.82
N ASN A 117 -10.66 0.74 16.89
CA ASN A 117 -10.73 0.43 15.47
C ASN A 117 -9.64 -0.62 15.12
N PRO A 118 -9.98 -1.71 14.40
CA PRO A 118 -9.02 -2.75 13.98
C PRO A 118 -7.75 -2.20 13.32
N LEU A 119 -7.87 -1.08 12.59
CA LEU A 119 -6.74 -0.40 11.95
C LEU A 119 -5.67 0.02 12.95
N ILE A 120 -6.07 0.60 14.09
CA ILE A 120 -5.11 1.13 15.07
C ILE A 120 -4.26 0.00 15.63
N VAL A 121 -4.91 -1.11 16.01
CA VAL A 121 -4.23 -2.28 16.56
C VAL A 121 -3.31 -2.92 15.52
N ALA A 122 -3.81 -3.11 14.29
CA ALA A 122 -3.00 -3.65 13.20
C ALA A 122 -1.81 -2.76 12.84
N TRP A 123 -1.98 -1.44 12.87
CA TRP A 123 -0.92 -0.48 12.58
C TRP A 123 0.18 -0.48 13.65
N ILE A 124 -0.19 -0.57 14.93
CA ILE A 124 0.78 -0.72 16.02
C ILE A 124 1.59 -2.01 15.83
N ILE A 125 0.93 -3.13 15.51
CA ILE A 125 1.61 -4.40 15.25
C ILE A 125 2.54 -4.27 14.04
N ALA A 126 2.09 -3.63 12.95
CA ALA A 126 2.92 -3.38 11.78
C ALA A 126 4.18 -2.55 12.14
N MET A 127 4.04 -1.50 12.95
CA MET A 127 5.18 -0.71 13.44
C MET A 127 6.15 -1.52 14.28
N VAL A 128 5.65 -2.37 15.19
CA VAL A 128 6.50 -3.26 16.01
C VAL A 128 7.27 -4.22 15.11
N VAL A 129 6.59 -4.85 14.15
CA VAL A 129 7.23 -5.75 13.17
C VAL A 129 8.29 -5.01 12.36
N LEU A 130 7.99 -3.80 11.90
CA LEU A 130 8.94 -2.96 11.15
C LEU A 130 10.21 -2.72 11.97
N ILE A 131 10.04 -2.33 13.24
CA ILE A 131 11.15 -2.02 14.13
C ILE A 131 11.98 -3.27 14.39
N VAL A 132 11.34 -4.36 14.83
CA VAL A 132 12.04 -5.61 15.19
C VAL A 132 12.78 -6.17 13.99
N VAL A 133 12.13 -6.30 12.84
CA VAL A 133 12.78 -6.87 11.63
C VAL A 133 13.88 -5.94 11.13
N SER A 134 13.72 -4.62 11.20
CA SER A 134 14.79 -3.68 10.80
C SER A 134 16.00 -3.69 11.74
N LEU A 135 15.80 -3.99 13.02
CA LEU A 135 16.90 -4.19 13.96
C LEU A 135 17.62 -5.53 13.71
N CYS A 136 16.87 -6.59 13.39
CA CYS A 136 17.41 -7.92 13.11
C CYS A 136 18.01 -8.09 11.70
N THR A 137 17.82 -7.15 10.79
CA THR A 137 18.32 -7.23 9.40
C THR A 137 19.41 -6.21 9.11
N LYS A 138 20.09 -6.39 7.96
CA LYS A 138 21.18 -5.50 7.54
C LYS A 138 20.62 -4.10 7.26
N PRO A 139 21.27 -3.04 7.78
CA PRO A 139 20.86 -1.67 7.50
C PRO A 139 20.99 -1.34 6.01
N ALA A 140 20.28 -0.31 5.58
CA ALA A 140 20.53 0.30 4.27
C ALA A 140 21.99 0.77 4.15
N SER A 141 22.53 0.81 2.93
CA SER A 141 23.91 1.24 2.72
C SER A 141 24.12 2.68 3.22
N ALA A 142 25.29 2.95 3.78
CA ALA A 142 25.63 4.27 4.30
C ALA A 142 25.49 5.37 3.22
N GLU A 143 25.76 5.02 1.96
CA GLU A 143 25.54 5.86 0.78
C GLU A 143 24.06 6.22 0.57
N THR A 144 23.15 5.24 0.68
CA THR A 144 21.71 5.48 0.54
C THR A 144 21.19 6.38 1.66
N ILE A 145 21.65 6.16 2.89
CA ILE A 145 21.26 6.96 4.04
C ILE A 145 21.73 8.40 3.87
N ARG A 146 23.01 8.62 3.55
CA ARG A 146 23.54 9.98 3.30
C ARG A 146 22.76 10.71 2.22
N ARG A 147 22.53 10.06 1.08
CA ARG A 147 21.82 10.66 -0.06
C ARG A 147 20.40 11.16 0.28
N HIS A 148 19.71 10.54 1.22
CA HIS A 148 18.31 10.87 1.53
C HIS A 148 18.12 11.59 2.87
N PHE A 149 19.08 11.51 3.79
CA PHE A 149 18.97 12.11 5.13
C PHE A 149 19.88 13.32 5.36
N ASP A 150 20.92 13.55 4.55
CA ASP A 150 21.84 14.69 4.75
C ASP A 150 21.13 16.05 4.56
N ASP A 151 20.06 16.11 3.75
CA ASP A 151 19.26 17.32 3.55
C ASP A 151 18.28 17.59 4.71
N LEU A 152 17.91 16.55 5.47
CA LEU A 152 17.05 16.69 6.66
C LEU A 152 17.83 17.23 7.88
N GLU A 153 19.15 17.09 7.90
CA GLU A 153 20.02 17.60 8.97
C GLU A 153 20.49 19.04 8.75
N LYS A 154 20.28 19.60 7.56
CA LYS A 154 20.64 20.99 7.23
C LYS A 154 19.54 22.01 7.51
N CYS A 155 18.35 21.55 7.89
CA CYS A 155 17.23 22.37 8.37
C CYS A 155 17.28 22.49 9.89
#